data_AF-A0A9E4D0F5-F1
#
_entry.id   AF-A0A9E4D0F5-F1
#
_cell.length_a   1.000
_cell.length_b   1.000
_cell.length_c   1.000
_cell.angle_alpha   90.00
_cell.angle_beta   90.00
_cell.angle_gamma   90.00
#
_symmetry.space_group_name_H-M   'P 1'
#
loop_
_entity.id
_entity.type
_entity.pdbx_description
1 polymer ?
#
loop_
_entity_poly.entity_id
_entity_poly.type
_entity_poly.pdbx_seq_one_letter_code
_entity_poly.pdbx_strand_id
1 'polypeptide(L)' 'MLIHGLADDNVVSAHTLQLSGHLLAAGRPHTVLPLSGVSHMTPQEVVAENLLLLQLEFLREALR' A
#
# COMPACT_ATOMS: atom_id res chain seq x y z
N MET A 1 -2.16 -2.95 -6.51
CA MET A 1 -2.35 -2.45 -5.13
C MET A 1 -1.10 -1.71 -4.69
N LEU A 2 -1.23 -0.53 -4.09
CA LEU A 2 -0.13 0.23 -3.46
C LEU A 2 -0.34 0.20 -1.94
N ILE A 3 0.70 -0.11 -1.17
CA ILE A 3 0.65 -0.15 0.31
C ILE A 3 1.81 0.71 0.83
N HIS A 4 1.57 1.58 1.82
CA HIS A 4 2.63 2.43 2.35
C HIS A 4 2.42 2.79 3.83
N GLY A 5 3.49 2.73 4.63
CA GLY A 5 3.53 3.25 5.99
C GLY A 5 3.54 4.77 6.05
N LEU A 6 2.57 5.40 6.69
CA LEU A 6 2.48 6.87 6.72
C LEU A 6 3.58 7.52 7.57
N ALA A 7 4.22 6.76 8.46
CA ALA A 7 5.34 7.21 9.29
C ALA A 7 6.70 6.69 8.77
N ASP A 8 6.79 6.20 7.53
CA ASP A 8 8.05 5.76 6.93
C ASP A 8 8.97 6.97 6.71
N ASP A 9 10.12 6.94 7.37
CA ASP A 9 11.18 7.95 7.35
C ASP A 9 12.33 7.60 6.41
N ASN A 10 12.34 6.38 5.87
CA ASN A 10 13.32 5.90 4.90
C ASN A 10 12.80 6.07 3.46
N VAL A 11 11.58 5.61 3.20
CA VAL A 11 10.87 5.80 1.94
C VAL A 11 9.60 6.58 2.23
N VAL A 12 9.67 7.91 2.15
CA VAL A 12 8.57 8.78 2.56
C VAL A 12 7.29 8.56 1.73
N SER A 13 6.14 8.64 2.39
CA SER A 13 4.81 8.39 1.79
C SER A 13 4.44 9.32 0.64
N ALA A 14 5.10 10.48 0.53
CA ALA A 14 4.95 11.42 -0.58
C ALA A 14 5.16 10.76 -1.95
N HIS A 15 6.06 9.77 -2.07
CA HIS A 15 6.28 9.04 -3.32
C HIS A 15 5.03 8.26 -3.78
N THR A 16 4.38 7.54 -2.86
CA THR A 16 3.15 6.80 -3.18
C THR A 16 2.00 7.75 -3.50
N LEU A 17 1.88 8.87 -2.79
CA LEU A 17 0.86 9.89 -3.08
C LEU A 17 1.07 10.55 -4.46
N GLN A 18 2.32 10.86 -4.84
CA GLN A 18 2.65 11.37 -6.17
C GLN A 18 2.28 10.36 -7.26
N LEU A 19 2.67 9.08 -7.11
CA LEU A 19 2.33 8.03 -8.05
C LEU A 19 0.80 7.87 -8.17
N SER A 20 0.08 7.85 -7.06
CA SER A 20 -1.39 7.77 -7.04
C SER A 20 -2.03 8.95 -7.78
N GLY A 21 -1.56 10.17 -7.55
CA GLY A 21 -2.01 11.36 -8.27
C GLY A 21 -1.80 11.24 -9.78
N HIS A 22 -0.64 10.76 -10.22
CA HIS A 22 -0.35 10.54 -11.64
C HIS A 22 -1.23 9.44 -12.26
N LEU A 23 -1.46 8.32 -11.56
CA LEU A 23 -2.34 7.26 -12.03
C LEU A 23 -3.79 7.75 -12.15
N LEU A 24 -4.26 8.53 -11.18
CA LEU A 24 -5.61 9.13 -11.20
C LEU A 24 -5.76 10.09 -12.39
N ALA A 25 -4.81 11.01 -12.57
CA ALA A 25 -4.82 11.95 -13.69
C ALA A 25 -4.80 11.24 -15.06
N ALA A 26 -4.17 10.06 -15.13
CA ALA A 26 -4.14 9.22 -16.32
C ALA A 26 -5.37 8.30 -16.47
N GLY A 27 -6.36 8.38 -15.59
CA GLY A 27 -7.56 7.52 -15.61
C GLY A 27 -7.25 6.04 -15.35
N ARG A 28 -6.13 5.72 -14.70
CA ARG A 28 -5.72 4.35 -14.43
C ARG A 28 -6.25 3.89 -13.06
N PRO A 29 -7.10 2.85 -13.01
CA PRO A 29 -7.62 2.35 -11.74
C PRO A 29 -6.47 1.79 -10.90
N HIS A 30 -6.47 2.15 -9.62
CA HIS A 30 -5.50 1.67 -8.63
C HIS A 30 -6.09 1.81 -7.22
N THR A 31 -5.51 1.08 -6.27
CA THR A 31 -5.86 1.12 -4.85
C THR A 31 -4.65 1.54 -4.04
N VAL A 32 -4.88 2.31 -2.98
CA VAL A 32 -3.87 2.72 -1.99
C VAL A 32 -4.35 2.26 -0.62
N LEU A 33 -3.53 1.48 0.08
CA LEU A 33 -3.73 1.08 1.47
C LEU A 33 -2.72 1.82 2.36
N PRO A 34 -3.11 2.95 2.97
CA PRO A 34 -2.24 3.68 3.88
C PRO A 34 -2.22 3.02 5.26
N LEU A 35 -1.03 2.82 5.83
CA LEU A 35 -0.84 2.23 7.15
C LEU A 35 -0.47 3.32 8.16
N SER A 36 -1.45 3.76 8.96
CA SER A 36 -1.24 4.80 9.98
C SER A 36 -0.32 4.30 11.10
N GLY A 37 0.64 5.13 11.52
CA GLY A 37 1.59 4.79 12.60
C GLY A 37 2.64 3.73 12.24
N VAL A 38 2.65 3.23 11.00
CA VAL A 38 3.63 2.27 10.50
C VAL A 38 4.77 3.03 9.82
N SER A 39 6.01 2.74 10.21
CA SER A 39 7.23 3.24 9.57
C SER A 39 7.55 2.36 8.34
N HIS A 40 8.81 2.03 8.09
CA HIS A 40 9.21 1.18 6.97
C HIS A 40 8.81 -0.29 7.16
N MET A 41 8.90 -0.78 8.40
CA MET A 41 8.57 -2.15 8.75
C MET A 41 7.22 -2.21 9.48
N THR A 42 6.50 -3.33 9.32
CA THR A 42 5.23 -3.60 10.02
C THR A 42 5.46 -4.64 11.13
N PRO A 43 5.90 -4.24 12.34
CA PRO A 43 6.23 -5.19 13.41
C PRO A 43 5.00 -5.80 14.09
N GLN A 44 3.82 -5.21 13.93
CA GLN A 44 2.61 -5.71 14.59
C GLN A 44 2.11 -6.96 13.86
N GLU A 45 2.22 -8.12 14.51
CA GLU A 45 1.90 -9.44 13.92
C GLU A 45 0.51 -9.47 13.26
N VAL A 46 -0.51 -8.95 13.96
CA VAL A 46 -1.89 -8.91 13.43
C VAL A 46 -1.99 -8.04 12.17
N VAL A 47 -1.24 -6.94 12.08
CA VAL A 47 -1.24 -6.09 10.88
C VAL A 47 -0.51 -6.79 9.75
N ALA A 48 0.64 -7.41 10.04
CA ALA A 48 1.41 -8.17 9.06
C ALA A 48 0.63 -9.35 8.48
N GLU A 49 -0.07 -10.12 9.32
CA GLU A 49 -0.94 -11.23 8.89
C GLU A 49 -2.06 -10.74 7.96
N ASN A 50 -2.80 -9.70 8.38
CA ASN A 50 -3.88 -9.16 7.56
C ASN A 50 -3.38 -8.55 6.24
N LEU A 51 -2.19 -7.95 6.22
CA LEU A 51 -1.55 -7.49 4.98
C LEU A 51 -1.33 -8.65 4.00
N LEU A 52 -0.83 -9.80 4.48
CA LEU A 52 -0.63 -10.98 3.65
C LEU A 52 -1.96 -11.51 3.08
N LEU A 53 -3.03 -11.53 3.87
CA LEU A 53 -4.35 -11.96 3.42
C LEU A 53 -4.91 -11.04 2.33
N LEU A 54 -4.83 -9.72 2.52
CA LEU A 54 -5.26 -8.72 1.52
C LEU A 54 -4.41 -8.79 0.24
N GLN A 55 -3.10 -9.00 0.37
CA GLN A 55 -2.21 -9.22 -0.78
C GLN A 55 -2.57 -10.49 -1.54
N LEU A 56 -2.83 -11.59 -0.84
CA LEU A 56 -3.24 -12.85 -1.44
C LEU A 56 -4.57 -12.71 -2.20
N GLU A 57 -5.55 -12.03 -1.62
CA GLU A 57 -6.83 -11.74 -2.27
C GLU A 57 -6.63 -10.91 -3.55
N PHE A 58 -5.87 -9.81 -3.47
CA PHE A 58 -5.53 -9.00 -4.64
C PHE A 58 -4.89 -9.82 -5.77
N LEU A 59 -3.94 -10.70 -5.45
CA LEU A 59 -3.29 -11.54 -6.44
C LEU A 59 -4.26 -12.56 -7.06
N ARG A 60 -5.12 -13.19 -6.24
CA ARG A 60 -6.15 -14.12 -6.72
C ARG A 60 -7.18 -13.47 -7.63
N GLU A 61 -7.44 -12.18 -7.47
CA GLU A 61 -8.34 -11.43 -8.35
C GLU A 61 -7.63 -10.95 -9.61
N ALA A 62 -6.42 -10.43 -9.48
CA ALA A 62 -5.68 -9.80 -10.58
C ALA A 62 -5.03 -10.79 -11.55
N LEU A 63 -4.72 -12.02 -11.11
CA LEU A 63 -3.97 -13.03 -11.88
C LEU A 63 -4.79 -14.26 -12.25
N ARG A 64 -6.13 -14.15 -12.30
CA ARG A 64 -6.98 -15.23 -12.80
C ARG A 64 -6.67 -15.59 -14.25
#